data_AF-A0A7S2H820-F1
#
_entry.id   AF-A0A7S2H820-F1
#
_cell.length_a   1.000
_cell.length_b   1.000
_cell.length_c   1.000
_cell.angle_alpha   90.00
_cell.angle_beta   90.00
_cell.angle_gamma   90.00
#
_symmetry.space_group_name_H-M   'P 1'
#
loop_
_entity.id
_entity.type
_entity.pdbx_description
1 polymer ?
#
loop_
_entity_poly.entity_id
_entity_poly.type
_entity_poly.pdbx_seq_one_letter_code
_entity_poly.pdbx_strand_id
1 'polypeptide(L)'
;MPEYTALALSFLLLLYSTAAFIINPSYQRSKNSHHTTQFRPLCMGSSDYAVELTKPLGIVLEECDEEGNGVLIKSLVDGGAASESGAIVPGEVLLKIGTKDVSTAGFDDVMDLLASAPSDKPLSLTLGDGLGRMDIAPNLAKQLSPDEAIFADAVVRAAVREIRKNGSLGDLLKVEIVLGAGVRNDGRCLVRFFAILSTDGVTTYSCNISATGKREEDGVIDIIALSCAKDEGWGQTVDLIP
;
A
#
# COMPACT_ATOMS: atom_id res chain seq x y z
N MET A 1 -9.83 -9.90 -74.03
CA MET A 1 -10.01 -11.32 -73.63
C MET A 1 -8.64 -11.98 -73.62
N PRO A 2 -8.30 -12.83 -72.64
CA PRO A 2 -9.08 -13.32 -71.47
C PRO A 2 -8.66 -12.56 -70.17
N GLU A 3 -9.43 -12.26 -69.12
CA GLU A 3 -10.42 -12.97 -68.26
C GLU A 3 -9.87 -14.19 -67.49
N TYR A 4 -9.81 -14.09 -66.15
CA TYR A 4 -10.04 -15.12 -65.08
C TYR A 4 -9.53 -14.52 -63.74
N THR A 5 -10.39 -13.86 -62.95
CA THR A 5 -11.12 -14.34 -61.76
C THR A 5 -10.32 -14.46 -60.46
N ALA A 6 -10.86 -13.79 -59.42
CA ALA A 6 -10.43 -13.79 -58.03
C ALA A 6 -10.56 -15.14 -57.33
N LEU A 7 -9.81 -15.35 -56.23
CA LEU A 7 -10.33 -15.84 -54.93
C LEU A 7 -9.24 -15.97 -53.84
N ALA A 8 -9.62 -15.43 -52.66
CA ALA A 8 -9.27 -15.86 -51.30
C ALA A 8 -7.81 -15.76 -50.78
N LEU A 9 -7.50 -14.62 -50.16
CA LEU A 9 -6.57 -14.55 -49.03
C LEU A 9 -7.15 -15.36 -47.84
N SER A 10 -6.37 -16.29 -47.29
CA SER A 10 -6.60 -16.86 -45.97
C SER A 10 -5.32 -16.68 -45.13
N PHE A 11 -5.29 -15.62 -44.33
CA PHE A 11 -4.33 -15.46 -43.24
C PHE A 11 -4.91 -16.16 -42.01
N LEU A 12 -4.28 -17.27 -41.63
CA LEU A 12 -4.58 -18.00 -40.40
C LEU A 12 -3.89 -17.28 -39.23
N LEU A 13 -4.61 -16.41 -38.53
CA LEU A 13 -4.18 -15.82 -37.26
C LEU A 13 -4.73 -16.68 -36.11
N LEU A 14 -3.81 -17.18 -35.29
CA LEU A 14 -4.04 -17.93 -34.06
C LEU A 14 -4.93 -17.12 -33.09
N LEU A 15 -6.11 -17.66 -32.79
CA LEU A 15 -7.01 -17.18 -31.75
C LEU A 15 -6.43 -17.54 -30.36
N TYR A 16 -5.78 -16.58 -29.71
CA TYR A 16 -5.60 -16.61 -28.26
C TYR A 16 -6.87 -16.07 -27.60
N SER A 17 -7.46 -16.91 -26.75
CA SER A 17 -8.69 -16.68 -25.99
C SER A 17 -8.53 -15.48 -25.04
N THR A 18 -9.09 -14.33 -25.42
CA THR A 18 -9.30 -13.18 -24.55
C THR A 18 -10.64 -13.33 -23.83
N ALA A 19 -10.62 -13.62 -22.52
CA ALA A 19 -11.74 -13.29 -21.66
C ALA A 19 -11.64 -11.80 -21.28
N ALA A 20 -11.89 -10.94 -22.26
CA ALA A 20 -12.06 -9.51 -22.04
C ALA A 20 -13.45 -9.28 -21.41
N PHE A 21 -13.49 -8.88 -20.15
CA PHE A 21 -14.69 -8.29 -19.57
C PHE A 21 -14.94 -6.94 -20.27
N ILE A 22 -15.97 -6.91 -21.10
CA ILE A 22 -16.42 -5.73 -21.84
C ILE A 22 -16.93 -4.70 -20.84
N ILE A 23 -16.24 -3.55 -20.72
CA ILE A 23 -16.81 -2.33 -20.15
C ILE A 23 -17.21 -1.42 -21.32
N ASN A 24 -18.48 -1.06 -21.33
CA ASN A 24 -19.20 -0.31 -22.35
C ASN A 24 -18.65 1.13 -22.49
N PRO A 25 -18.32 1.65 -23.69
CA PRO A 25 -17.83 3.00 -23.86
C PRO A 25 -19.02 3.95 -24.09
N SER A 26 -19.42 4.69 -23.07
CA SER A 26 -20.32 5.83 -23.21
C SER A 26 -19.99 6.90 -22.17
N TYR A 27 -18.77 7.42 -22.23
CA TYR A 27 -18.42 8.64 -21.49
C TYR A 27 -18.99 9.86 -22.25
N GLN A 28 -20.26 10.17 -22.00
CA GLN A 28 -20.81 11.47 -22.37
C GLN A 28 -20.46 12.48 -21.28
N ARG A 29 -19.60 13.43 -21.66
CA ARG A 29 -19.19 14.60 -20.88
C ARG A 29 -20.42 15.45 -20.53
N SER A 30 -20.90 15.34 -19.28
CA SER A 30 -21.95 16.21 -18.74
C SER A 30 -21.32 17.33 -17.91
N LYS A 31 -21.77 18.57 -18.17
CA LYS A 31 -21.30 19.82 -17.54
C LYS A 31 -21.96 20.00 -16.17
N ASN A 32 -21.13 20.40 -15.19
CA ASN A 32 -21.43 21.05 -13.91
C ASN A 32 -22.66 20.61 -13.10
N SER A 33 -22.37 19.93 -11.99
CA SER A 33 -23.06 20.11 -10.71
C SER A 33 -22.09 19.69 -9.61
N HIS A 34 -21.78 20.61 -8.69
CA HIS A 34 -20.95 20.33 -7.51
C HIS A 34 -21.68 19.36 -6.59
N HIS A 35 -21.45 18.05 -6.77
CA HIS A 35 -21.85 17.03 -5.83
C HIS A 35 -20.58 16.47 -5.18
N THR A 36 -20.22 17.02 -4.03
CA THR A 36 -19.21 16.43 -3.14
C THR A 36 -19.71 15.05 -2.75
N THR A 37 -19.23 14.03 -3.44
CA THR A 37 -19.51 12.64 -3.11
C THR A 37 -18.67 12.33 -1.88
N GLN A 38 -19.27 12.39 -0.70
CA GLN A 38 -18.57 12.09 0.56
C GLN A 38 -18.11 10.62 0.53
N PHE A 39 -16.81 10.42 0.30
CA PHE A 39 -16.13 9.15 0.55
C PHE A 39 -16.22 8.85 2.05
N ARG A 40 -16.44 7.58 2.40
CA ARG A 40 -16.42 7.15 3.80
C ARG A 40 -14.99 6.73 4.12
N PRO A 41 -14.36 7.24 5.20
CA PRO A 41 -13.05 6.77 5.59
C PRO A 41 -13.15 5.35 6.17
N LEU A 42 -12.26 4.46 5.76
CA LEU A 42 -11.84 3.33 6.57
C LEU A 42 -10.88 3.85 7.63
N CYS A 43 -11.24 3.65 8.89
CA CYS A 43 -10.29 3.68 9.98
C CYS A 43 -10.55 2.45 10.83
N MET A 44 -9.80 1.36 10.68
CA MET A 44 -9.91 0.28 11.66
C MET A 44 -8.71 -0.67 11.66
N GLY A 45 -7.82 -0.39 12.62
CA GLY A 45 -6.62 -1.14 12.96
C GLY A 45 -5.42 -0.20 12.92
N SER A 46 -5.11 0.47 14.05
CA SER A 46 -3.72 0.85 14.25
C SER A 46 -2.97 -0.48 14.31
N SER A 47 -2.34 -0.89 13.21
CA SER A 47 -1.44 -2.03 13.22
C SER A 47 -0.13 -1.58 13.87
N ASP A 48 -0.22 -1.17 15.13
CA ASP A 48 0.95 -0.82 15.89
C ASP A 48 1.60 -2.10 16.41
N TYR A 49 2.91 -2.14 16.35
CA TYR A 49 3.69 -3.25 16.87
C TYR A 49 4.94 -2.71 17.54
N ALA A 50 5.46 -3.47 18.49
CA ALA A 50 6.67 -3.14 19.21
C ALA A 50 7.85 -3.95 18.69
N VAL A 51 9.01 -3.30 18.59
CA VAL A 51 10.29 -3.92 18.27
C VAL A 51 11.33 -3.48 19.29
N GLU A 52 12.20 -4.39 19.69
CA GLU A 52 13.32 -4.13 20.59
C GLU A 52 14.60 -4.04 19.76
N LEU A 53 15.28 -2.88 19.80
CA LEU A 53 16.53 -2.67 19.05
C LEU A 53 17.67 -2.21 19.96
N THR A 54 18.87 -2.74 19.72
CA THR A 54 20.09 -2.27 20.38
C THR A 54 20.67 -1.07 19.64
N LYS A 55 21.20 -0.09 20.38
CA LYS A 55 21.91 1.05 19.78
C LYS A 55 23.28 0.60 19.22
N PRO A 56 23.77 1.23 18.12
CA PRO A 56 23.07 2.22 17.29
C PRO A 56 21.91 1.58 16.51
N LEU A 57 20.77 2.28 16.46
CA LEU A 57 19.53 1.73 15.90
C LEU A 57 19.60 1.50 14.38
N GLY A 58 20.39 2.30 13.66
CA GLY A 58 20.51 2.20 12.21
C GLY A 58 19.26 2.65 11.45
N ILE A 59 18.62 3.74 11.91
CA ILE A 59 17.40 4.31 11.33
C ILE A 59 17.67 5.76 10.92
N VAL A 60 17.20 6.15 9.74
CA VAL A 60 17.12 7.55 9.28
C VAL A 60 15.69 8.03 9.44
N LEU A 61 15.50 9.16 10.10
CA LEU A 61 14.20 9.72 10.46
C LEU A 61 13.90 10.98 9.65
N GLU A 62 12.61 11.26 9.44
CA GLU A 62 12.10 12.44 8.75
C GLU A 62 10.78 12.89 9.42
N GLU A 63 10.45 14.18 9.31
CA GLU A 63 9.17 14.72 9.79
C GLU A 63 8.00 14.26 8.91
N CYS A 64 6.84 13.97 9.52
CA CYS A 64 5.67 13.51 8.78
C CYS A 64 4.98 14.61 7.95
N ASP A 65 4.98 15.85 8.44
CA ASP A 65 4.29 16.97 7.81
C ASP A 65 5.05 18.29 8.01
N GLU A 66 4.62 19.35 7.30
CA GLU A 66 5.19 20.69 7.43
C GLU A 66 4.95 21.32 8.81
N GLU A 67 4.03 20.75 9.60
CA GLU A 67 3.75 21.18 10.97
C GLU A 67 4.70 20.51 11.99
N GLY A 68 5.55 19.58 11.54
CA GLY A 68 6.53 18.87 12.36
C GLY A 68 5.89 17.87 13.32
N ASN A 69 4.66 17.42 13.07
CA ASN A 69 3.93 16.54 13.98
C ASN A 69 4.17 15.07 13.64
N GLY A 70 4.94 14.40 14.49
CA GLY A 70 5.27 12.99 14.31
C GLY A 70 6.47 12.77 13.40
N VAL A 71 7.08 11.59 13.56
CA VAL A 71 8.34 11.25 12.90
C VAL A 71 8.20 9.91 12.18
N LEU A 72 8.58 9.88 10.91
CA LEU A 72 8.59 8.68 10.08
C LEU A 72 10.01 8.14 9.89
N ILE A 73 10.08 6.85 9.59
CA ILE A 73 11.31 6.15 9.21
C ILE A 73 11.51 6.34 7.71
N LYS A 74 12.46 7.19 7.33
CA LYS A 74 12.73 7.49 5.93
C LYS A 74 13.51 6.36 5.25
N SER A 75 14.53 5.85 5.93
CA SER A 75 15.33 4.74 5.44
C SER A 75 16.04 4.01 6.59
N LEU A 76 16.60 2.85 6.28
CA LEU A 76 17.40 2.07 7.21
C LEU A 76 18.87 2.11 6.77
N VAL A 77 19.77 2.08 7.75
CA VAL A 77 21.21 1.98 7.49
C VAL A 77 21.54 0.51 7.22
N ASP A 78 22.19 0.24 6.09
CA ASP A 78 22.63 -1.11 5.71
C ASP A 78 23.54 -1.72 6.79
N GLY A 79 23.21 -2.94 7.25
CA GLY A 79 23.91 -3.61 8.35
C GLY A 79 23.68 -2.98 9.73
N GLY A 80 22.75 -2.04 9.86
CA GLY A 80 22.31 -1.50 11.15
C GLY A 80 21.27 -2.40 11.83
N ALA A 81 21.10 -2.25 13.15
CA ALA A 81 20.22 -3.11 13.95
C ALA A 81 18.78 -3.17 13.42
N ALA A 82 18.21 -2.05 12.97
CA ALA A 82 16.88 -2.01 12.37
C ALA A 82 16.79 -2.81 11.06
N SER A 83 17.79 -2.67 10.18
CA SER A 83 17.87 -3.41 8.91
C SER A 83 18.03 -4.91 9.16
N GLU A 84 18.94 -5.29 10.06
CA GLU A 84 19.18 -6.69 10.43
C GLU A 84 17.98 -7.36 11.11
N SER A 85 17.16 -6.58 11.84
CA SER A 85 15.93 -7.11 12.45
C SER A 85 14.90 -7.59 11.42
N GLY A 86 14.88 -6.98 10.22
CA GLY A 86 13.84 -7.17 9.20
C GLY A 86 12.42 -6.78 9.64
N ALA A 87 12.27 -6.28 10.87
CA ALA A 87 10.98 -5.98 11.48
C ALA A 87 10.50 -4.57 11.09
N ILE A 88 11.41 -3.63 10.83
CA ILE A 88 11.06 -2.25 10.49
C ILE A 88 11.03 -2.07 8.97
N VAL A 89 10.07 -1.31 8.46
CA VAL A 89 9.97 -0.98 7.04
C VAL A 89 9.95 0.53 6.84
N PRO A 90 10.69 1.09 5.87
CA PRO A 90 10.59 2.52 5.53
C PRO A 90 9.15 2.97 5.24
N GLY A 91 8.82 4.20 5.63
CA GLY A 91 7.47 4.78 5.55
C GLY A 91 6.58 4.51 6.77
N GLU A 92 7.08 3.81 7.79
CA GLU A 92 6.41 3.64 9.08
C GLU A 92 6.66 4.82 10.02
N VAL A 93 5.74 5.06 10.95
CA VAL A 93 5.76 6.19 11.88
C VAL A 93 6.08 5.73 13.29
N LEU A 94 6.87 6.52 14.01
CA LEU A 94 7.20 6.26 15.39
C LEU A 94 6.07 6.73 16.29
N LEU A 95 5.48 5.79 17.04
CA LEU A 95 4.38 6.07 17.96
C LEU A 95 4.87 6.14 19.41
N LYS A 96 5.83 5.29 19.81
CA LYS A 96 6.39 5.29 21.18
C LYS A 96 7.87 4.96 21.21
N ILE A 97 8.56 5.54 22.19
CA ILE A 97 9.94 5.18 22.58
C ILE A 97 9.89 4.71 24.04
N GLY A 98 10.14 3.42 24.26
CA GLY A 98 9.93 2.78 25.56
C GLY A 98 8.48 2.93 26.00
N THR A 99 8.26 3.69 27.07
CA THR A 99 6.93 3.98 27.60
C THR A 99 6.38 5.36 27.19
N LYS A 100 7.17 6.19 26.49
CA LYS A 100 6.77 7.56 26.13
C LYS A 100 6.11 7.57 24.76
N ASP A 101 4.90 8.14 24.70
CA ASP A 101 4.19 8.44 23.47
C ASP A 101 4.86 9.61 22.74
N VAL A 102 5.14 9.41 21.47
CA VAL A 102 5.76 10.38 20.56
C VAL A 102 4.99 10.51 19.24
N SER A 103 3.78 9.95 19.16
CA SER A 103 2.95 9.95 17.95
C SER A 103 2.63 11.35 17.40
N THR A 104 2.71 12.38 18.25
CA THR A 104 2.55 13.79 17.88
C THR A 104 3.74 14.66 18.31
N ALA A 105 4.87 14.05 18.65
CA ALA A 105 6.06 14.79 19.08
C ALA A 105 6.83 15.33 17.87
N GLY A 106 7.51 16.47 18.05
CA GLY A 106 8.39 17.03 17.05
C GLY A 106 9.67 16.23 16.86
N PHE A 107 10.35 16.46 15.73
CA PHE A 107 11.59 15.75 15.39
C PHE A 107 12.67 15.88 16.46
N ASP A 108 12.93 17.11 16.92
CA ASP A 108 13.94 17.39 17.94
C ASP A 108 13.65 16.65 19.26
N ASP A 109 12.39 16.66 19.71
CA ASP A 109 11.96 15.95 20.93
C ASP A 109 12.18 14.43 20.80
N VAL A 110 11.88 13.87 19.63
CA VAL A 110 12.11 12.45 19.32
C VAL A 110 13.61 12.15 19.34
N MET A 111 14.43 12.98 18.72
CA MET A 111 15.89 12.81 18.69
C MET A 111 16.50 12.88 20.09
N ASP A 112 16.06 13.84 20.91
CA ASP A 112 16.52 13.97 22.30
C ASP A 112 16.15 12.75 23.14
N LEU A 113 14.95 12.20 22.96
CA LEU A 113 14.53 10.97 23.63
C LEU A 113 15.34 9.75 23.20
N LEU A 114 15.55 9.59 21.88
CA LEU A 114 16.36 8.51 21.35
C LEU A 114 17.80 8.63 21.84
N ALA A 115 18.38 9.83 21.87
CA ALA A 115 19.73 10.06 22.39
C ALA A 115 19.84 9.74 23.88
N SER A 116 18.86 10.21 24.68
CA SER A 116 18.82 10.05 26.14
C SER A 116 18.48 8.63 26.60
N ALA A 117 17.89 7.81 25.74
CA ALA A 117 17.56 6.43 26.08
C ALA A 117 18.82 5.61 26.44
N PRO A 118 18.75 4.68 27.40
CA PRO A 118 19.91 3.85 27.75
C PRO A 118 20.43 3.03 26.56
N SER A 119 21.75 2.88 26.46
CA SER A 119 22.42 2.11 25.39
C SER A 119 22.89 0.74 25.85
N ASP A 120 22.77 0.42 27.14
CA ASP A 120 23.18 -0.83 27.78
C ASP A 120 22.14 -1.96 27.61
N LYS A 121 20.94 -1.64 27.13
CA LYS A 121 19.84 -2.58 26.90
C LYS A 121 19.12 -2.26 25.59
N PRO A 122 18.39 -3.24 25.01
CA PRO A 122 17.48 -2.96 23.90
C PRO A 122 16.45 -1.88 24.25
N LEU A 123 16.15 -1.06 23.26
CA LEU A 123 15.16 0.01 23.31
C LEU A 123 13.90 -0.45 22.58
N SER A 124 12.77 -0.41 23.29
CA SER A 124 11.45 -0.67 22.73
C SER A 124 11.00 0.49 21.86
N LEU A 125 10.64 0.24 20.61
CA LEU A 125 10.02 1.20 19.71
C LEU A 125 8.65 0.66 19.31
N THR A 126 7.60 1.48 19.44
CA THR A 126 6.28 1.15 18.88
C THR A 126 6.10 1.91 17.57
N LEU A 127 5.79 1.19 16.50
CA LEU A 127 5.68 1.71 15.15
C LEU A 127 4.27 1.52 14.62
N GLY A 128 3.82 2.43 13.75
CA GLY A 128 2.59 2.31 12.97
C GLY A 128 2.88 2.39 11.47
N ASP A 129 1.93 1.98 10.65
CA ASP A 129 2.11 1.90 9.19
C ASP A 129 2.18 3.26 8.45
N GLY A 130 1.87 4.36 9.12
CA GLY A 130 1.88 5.70 8.52
C GLY A 130 0.80 5.94 7.45
N LEU A 131 -0.18 5.04 7.30
CA LEU A 131 -1.23 5.17 6.27
C LEU A 131 -2.44 5.99 6.73
N GLY A 132 -2.64 6.10 8.05
CA GLY A 132 -3.77 6.82 8.63
C GLY A 132 -5.11 6.26 8.16
N ARG A 133 -6.02 7.17 7.76
CA ARG A 133 -7.35 6.82 7.24
C ARG A 133 -7.30 6.69 5.72
N MET A 134 -7.86 5.62 5.20
CA MET A 134 -7.93 5.37 3.75
C MET A 134 -9.37 5.56 3.27
N ASP A 135 -9.58 6.17 2.11
CA ASP A 135 -10.91 6.27 1.53
C ASP A 135 -11.33 4.94 0.90
N ILE A 136 -12.62 4.61 0.99
CA ILE A 136 -13.22 3.47 0.29
C ILE A 136 -14.28 3.94 -0.70
N ALA A 137 -14.33 3.28 -1.86
CA ALA A 137 -15.36 3.54 -2.86
C ALA A 137 -16.78 3.39 -2.25
N PRO A 138 -17.70 4.35 -2.44
CA PRO A 138 -19.00 4.34 -1.76
C PRO A 138 -19.86 3.12 -2.05
N ASN A 139 -19.74 2.55 -3.26
CA ASN A 139 -20.47 1.33 -3.62
C ASN A 139 -19.90 0.10 -2.91
N LEU A 140 -18.58 0.02 -2.80
CA LEU A 140 -17.92 -1.05 -2.06
C LEU A 140 -18.27 -1.02 -0.57
N ALA A 141 -18.27 0.18 0.04
CA ALA A 141 -18.63 0.36 1.45
C ALA A 141 -20.06 -0.11 1.80
N LYS A 142 -20.97 -0.18 0.82
CA LYS A 142 -22.34 -0.68 1.00
C LYS A 142 -22.43 -2.20 0.87
N GLN A 143 -21.44 -2.83 0.25
CA GLN A 143 -21.44 -4.26 -0.07
C GLN A 143 -20.74 -5.10 1.01
N LEU A 144 -19.80 -4.52 1.74
CA LEU A 144 -19.04 -5.22 2.79
C LEU A 144 -19.79 -5.20 4.12
N SER A 145 -19.79 -6.32 4.82
CA SER A 145 -20.06 -6.35 6.25
C SER A 145 -18.93 -5.66 7.04
N PRO A 146 -19.15 -5.25 8.30
CA PRO A 146 -18.11 -4.64 9.13
C PRO A 146 -16.85 -5.50 9.25
N ASP A 147 -16.99 -6.81 9.44
CA ASP A 147 -15.85 -7.73 9.59
C ASP A 147 -15.05 -7.88 8.30
N GLU A 148 -15.73 -7.93 7.15
CA GLU A 148 -15.07 -7.95 5.83
C GLU A 148 -14.35 -6.64 5.55
N ALA A 149 -14.90 -5.49 5.97
CA ALA A 149 -14.26 -4.19 5.83
C ALA A 149 -12.98 -4.10 6.68
N ILE A 150 -13.02 -4.59 7.93
CA ILE A 150 -11.83 -4.67 8.80
C ILE A 150 -10.77 -5.58 8.19
N PHE A 151 -11.18 -6.73 7.65
CA PHE A 151 -10.24 -7.65 7.02
C PHE A 151 -9.64 -7.06 5.74
N ALA A 152 -10.44 -6.40 4.90
CA ALA A 152 -9.96 -5.71 3.71
C ALA A 152 -8.96 -4.59 4.06
N ASP A 153 -9.24 -3.78 5.08
CA ASP A 153 -8.31 -2.76 5.59
C ASP A 153 -6.98 -3.39 6.02
N ALA A 154 -7.02 -4.46 6.81
CA ALA A 154 -5.82 -5.18 7.23
C ALA A 154 -5.01 -5.75 6.05
N VAL A 155 -5.68 -6.25 5.00
CA VAL A 155 -5.02 -6.76 3.78
C VAL A 155 -4.37 -5.63 3.00
N VAL A 156 -5.00 -4.46 2.88
CA VAL A 156 -4.39 -3.30 2.23
C VAL A 156 -3.14 -2.85 2.98
N ARG A 157 -3.19 -2.76 4.32
CA ARG A 157 -2.03 -2.39 5.15
C ARG A 157 -0.87 -3.38 5.01
N ALA A 158 -1.16 -4.68 5.07
CA ALA A 158 -0.16 -5.72 4.85
C ALA A 158 0.43 -5.67 3.43
N ALA A 159 -0.39 -5.44 2.40
CA ALA A 159 0.07 -5.29 1.03
C ALA A 159 1.00 -4.08 0.86
N VAL A 160 0.67 -2.92 1.45
CA VAL A 160 1.55 -1.74 1.45
C VAL A 160 2.89 -2.04 2.09
N ARG A 161 2.88 -2.75 3.22
CA ARG A 161 4.12 -3.14 3.91
C ARG A 161 5.01 -4.03 3.02
N GLU A 162 4.44 -4.98 2.29
CA GLU A 162 5.18 -5.79 1.32
C GLU A 162 5.69 -4.98 0.11
N ILE A 163 4.92 -4.01 -0.38
CA ILE A 163 5.39 -3.09 -1.44
C ILE A 163 6.62 -2.31 -0.98
N ARG A 164 6.56 -1.73 0.22
CA ARG A 164 7.66 -0.93 0.79
C ARG A 164 8.91 -1.78 1.04
N LYS A 165 8.75 -3.02 1.52
CA LYS A 165 9.87 -3.98 1.66
C LYS A 165 10.51 -4.33 0.31
N ASN A 166 9.69 -4.54 -0.71
CA ASN A 166 10.17 -4.89 -2.04
C ASN A 166 10.94 -3.73 -2.69
N GLY A 167 10.47 -2.49 -2.53
CA GLY A 167 11.15 -1.28 -2.95
C GLY A 167 11.22 -1.04 -4.47
N SER A 168 10.83 -2.01 -5.32
CA SER A 168 10.91 -1.86 -6.78
C SER A 168 10.02 -0.75 -7.36
N LEU A 169 9.00 -0.33 -6.60
CA LEU A 169 8.09 0.74 -6.99
C LEU A 169 8.51 2.12 -6.49
N GLY A 170 9.59 2.22 -5.71
CA GLY A 170 9.96 3.43 -5.00
C GLY A 170 9.11 3.68 -3.75
N ASP A 171 9.05 4.95 -3.33
CA ASP A 171 8.37 5.39 -2.11
C ASP A 171 6.86 5.40 -2.34
N LEU A 172 6.11 4.61 -1.54
CA LEU A 172 4.64 4.69 -1.50
C LEU A 172 4.24 5.87 -0.60
N LEU A 173 3.74 6.92 -1.23
CA LEU A 173 3.38 8.18 -0.57
C LEU A 173 1.99 8.12 0.06
N LYS A 174 1.02 7.51 -0.65
CA LYS A 174 -0.38 7.47 -0.18
C LYS A 174 -1.14 6.31 -0.82
N VAL A 175 -2.02 5.67 -0.04
CA VAL A 175 -3.15 4.90 -0.58
C VAL A 175 -4.30 5.88 -0.83
N GLU A 176 -4.62 6.12 -2.11
CA GLU A 176 -5.61 7.13 -2.50
C GLU A 176 -7.03 6.64 -2.21
N ILE A 177 -7.38 5.44 -2.66
CA ILE A 177 -8.71 4.87 -2.49
C ILE A 177 -8.70 3.34 -2.63
N VAL A 178 -9.48 2.66 -1.80
CA VAL A 178 -9.81 1.24 -1.95
C VAL A 178 -11.03 1.10 -2.87
N LEU A 179 -10.82 0.48 -4.02
CA LEU A 179 -11.80 0.37 -5.12
C LEU A 179 -12.63 -0.92 -5.06
N GLY A 180 -12.00 -2.01 -4.65
CA GLY A 180 -12.60 -3.34 -4.62
C GLY A 180 -12.14 -4.11 -3.40
N ALA A 181 -13.05 -4.86 -2.77
CA ALA A 181 -12.72 -5.84 -1.77
C ALA A 181 -13.75 -6.97 -1.77
N GLY A 182 -13.34 -8.17 -1.40
CA GLY A 182 -14.25 -9.30 -1.22
C GLY A 182 -13.58 -10.47 -0.50
N VAL A 183 -14.30 -11.07 0.45
CA VAL A 183 -13.86 -12.27 1.17
C VAL A 183 -14.46 -13.49 0.50
N ARG A 184 -13.62 -14.48 0.19
CA ARG A 184 -14.02 -15.74 -0.43
C ARG A 184 -14.32 -16.79 0.62
N ASN A 185 -15.07 -17.82 0.21
CA ASN A 185 -15.41 -18.96 1.07
C ASN A 185 -14.19 -19.77 1.55
N ASP A 186 -13.03 -19.61 0.90
CA ASP A 186 -11.76 -20.23 1.29
C ASP A 186 -10.99 -19.41 2.34
N GLY A 187 -11.59 -18.33 2.86
CA GLY A 187 -11.01 -17.47 3.89
C GLY A 187 -10.05 -16.40 3.36
N ARG A 188 -9.86 -16.29 2.04
CA ARG A 188 -9.01 -15.26 1.43
C ARG A 188 -9.77 -13.96 1.20
N CYS A 189 -9.13 -12.84 1.44
CA CYS A 189 -9.63 -11.51 1.10
C CYS A 189 -8.86 -10.98 -0.11
N LEU A 190 -9.60 -10.58 -1.14
CA LEU A 190 -9.06 -9.92 -2.32
C LEU A 190 -9.34 -8.43 -2.20
N VAL A 191 -8.35 -7.60 -2.43
CA VAL A 191 -8.48 -6.14 -2.41
C VAL A 191 -7.88 -5.53 -3.67
N ARG A 192 -8.42 -4.38 -4.07
CA ARG A 192 -7.91 -3.54 -5.15
C ARG A 192 -7.92 -2.09 -4.71
N PHE A 193 -6.80 -1.39 -4.83
CA PHE A 193 -6.67 0.00 -4.42
C PHE A 193 -5.74 0.78 -5.35
N PHE A 194 -5.90 2.11 -5.36
CA PHE A 194 -4.96 3.01 -5.99
C PHE A 194 -3.96 3.53 -4.96
N ALA A 195 -2.68 3.53 -5.34
CA ALA A 195 -1.63 4.18 -4.56
C ALA A 195 -0.86 5.18 -5.43
N ILE A 196 -0.38 6.23 -4.78
CA ILE A 196 0.50 7.24 -5.35
C ILE A 196 1.92 6.94 -4.87
N LEU A 197 2.84 6.83 -5.81
CA LEU A 197 4.24 6.47 -5.57
C LEU A 197 5.19 7.46 -6.22
N SER A 198 6.45 7.46 -5.79
CA SER A 198 7.53 8.25 -6.37
C SER A 198 8.83 7.44 -6.40
N THR A 199 9.58 7.55 -7.50
CA THR A 199 10.91 6.92 -7.62
C THR A 199 12.06 7.89 -7.33
N ASP A 200 11.78 9.19 -7.28
CA ASP A 200 12.78 10.26 -7.18
C ASP A 200 12.47 11.28 -6.06
N GLY A 201 11.35 11.11 -5.35
CA GLY A 201 10.86 12.04 -4.35
C GLY A 201 10.29 13.35 -4.91
N VAL A 202 10.23 13.52 -6.24
CA VAL A 202 9.82 14.77 -6.90
C VAL A 202 8.61 14.55 -7.79
N THR A 203 8.66 13.53 -8.65
CA THR A 203 7.57 13.17 -9.55
C THR A 203 6.76 12.03 -8.96
N THR A 204 5.45 12.04 -9.23
CA THR A 204 4.54 11.01 -8.74
C THR A 204 3.89 10.25 -9.87
N TYR A 205 3.48 9.01 -9.58
CA TYR A 205 2.69 8.20 -10.49
C TYR A 205 1.70 7.34 -9.71
N SER A 206 0.61 6.96 -10.38
CA SER A 206 -0.43 6.10 -9.81
C SER A 206 -0.23 4.65 -10.23
N CYS A 207 -0.45 3.74 -9.28
CA CYS A 207 -0.55 2.31 -9.53
C CYS A 207 -1.89 1.78 -9.07
N ASN A 208 -2.47 0.93 -9.91
CA ASN A 208 -3.54 0.04 -9.49
C ASN A 208 -2.91 -1.21 -8.87
N ILE A 209 -3.17 -1.45 -7.60
CA ILE A 209 -2.62 -2.58 -6.85
C ILE A 209 -3.74 -3.57 -6.56
N SER A 210 -3.46 -4.84 -6.78
CA SER A 210 -4.32 -5.96 -6.39
C SER A 210 -3.57 -6.84 -5.42
N ALA A 211 -4.20 -7.19 -4.29
CA ALA A 211 -3.60 -8.07 -3.30
C ALA A 211 -4.61 -9.13 -2.85
N THR A 212 -4.11 -10.32 -2.56
CA THR A 212 -4.88 -11.39 -1.92
C THR A 212 -4.21 -11.72 -0.59
N GLY A 213 -4.92 -11.48 0.50
CA GLY A 213 -4.45 -11.80 1.85
C GLY A 213 -5.24 -12.94 2.49
N LYS A 214 -4.62 -13.63 3.43
CA LYS A 214 -5.26 -14.62 4.30
C LYS A 214 -4.88 -14.31 5.75
N ARG A 215 -5.86 -14.44 6.64
CA ARG A 215 -5.62 -14.29 8.07
C ARG A 215 -5.13 -15.63 8.64
N GLU A 216 -3.99 -15.62 9.31
CA GLU A 216 -3.47 -16.77 10.03
C GLU A 216 -4.09 -16.87 11.44
N GLU A 217 -3.82 -17.97 12.14
CA GLU A 217 -4.42 -18.25 13.46
C GLU A 217 -4.05 -17.22 14.54
N ASP A 218 -2.87 -16.60 14.42
CA ASP A 218 -2.37 -15.54 15.29
C ASP A 218 -2.93 -14.15 14.94
N GLY A 219 -3.73 -14.05 13.87
CA GLY A 219 -4.33 -12.82 13.38
C GLY A 219 -3.45 -12.02 12.42
N VAL A 220 -2.22 -12.47 12.13
CA VAL A 220 -1.35 -11.86 11.11
C VAL A 220 -1.96 -12.06 9.72
N ILE A 221 -1.78 -11.08 8.85
CA ILE A 221 -2.22 -11.17 7.46
C ILE A 221 -1.05 -11.56 6.57
N ASP A 222 -1.12 -12.75 5.99
CA ASP A 222 -0.20 -13.22 4.97
C ASP A 222 -0.68 -12.77 3.59
N ILE A 223 0.20 -12.09 2.85
CA ILE A 223 -0.06 -11.72 1.45
C ILE A 223 0.34 -12.89 0.55
N ILE A 224 -0.67 -13.53 -0.03
CA ILE A 224 -0.51 -14.70 -0.89
C ILE A 224 -0.17 -14.30 -2.32
N ALA A 225 -0.76 -13.20 -2.80
CA ALA A 225 -0.51 -12.67 -4.13
C ALA A 225 -0.57 -11.15 -4.08
N LEU A 226 0.34 -10.51 -4.81
CA LEU A 226 0.44 -9.06 -4.87
C LEU A 226 0.91 -8.67 -6.27
N SER A 227 0.10 -7.88 -6.96
CA SER A 227 0.43 -7.38 -8.29
C SER A 227 0.01 -5.94 -8.46
N CYS A 228 0.66 -5.27 -9.41
CA CYS A 228 0.41 -3.87 -9.70
C CYS A 228 0.48 -3.59 -11.20
N ALA A 229 -0.28 -2.60 -11.63
CA ALA A 229 -0.22 -2.05 -12.97
C ALA A 229 -0.15 -0.52 -12.86
N LYS A 230 0.89 0.05 -13.44
CA LYS A 230 1.00 1.50 -13.59
C LYS A 230 -0.07 1.99 -14.55
N ASP A 231 -0.81 3.02 -14.15
CA ASP A 231 -1.95 3.55 -14.93
C ASP A 231 -1.50 4.05 -16.31
N GLU A 232 -0.30 4.65 -16.36
CA GLU A 232 0.35 5.10 -17.59
C GLU A 232 1.78 4.54 -17.68
N GLY A 233 2.03 3.61 -18.61
CA GLY A 233 3.38 3.38 -19.12
C GLY A 233 4.00 1.99 -18.96
N TRP A 234 3.36 1.03 -18.28
CA TRP A 234 3.89 -0.36 -18.28
C TRP A 234 3.27 -1.24 -19.35
N GLY A 235 2.00 -1.03 -19.70
CA GLY A 235 1.30 -1.91 -20.66
C GLY A 235 1.14 -3.37 -20.20
N GLN A 236 1.52 -3.67 -18.96
CA GLN A 236 1.48 -5.00 -18.35
C GLN A 236 1.24 -4.92 -16.85
N THR A 237 0.76 -6.02 -16.28
CA THR A 237 0.71 -6.24 -14.82
C THR A 237 2.05 -6.83 -14.37
N VAL A 238 2.56 -6.35 -13.25
CA VAL A 238 3.79 -6.83 -12.62
C VAL A 238 3.41 -7.53 -11.31
N ASP A 239 3.80 -8.79 -11.18
CA ASP A 239 3.63 -9.55 -9.95
C ASP A 239 4.82 -9.28 -9.01
N LEU A 240 4.52 -8.74 -7.84
CA LEU A 240 5.49 -8.53 -6.75
C LEU A 240 5.58 -9.76 -5.86
N ILE A 241 4.45 -10.45 -5.68
CA ILE A 241 4.33 -11.76 -5.04
C ILE A 241 3.42 -12.61 -5.95
N PRO A 242 3.95 -13.68 -6.58
CA PRO A 242 3.22 -14.49 -7.54
C PRO A 242 2.15 -15.39 -6.92
#